data_AF-A0AAN0SKG9-F1
#
_entry.id   AF-A0AAN0SKG9-F1
#
_cell.length_a   1.000
_cell.length_b   1.000
_cell.length_c   1.000
_cell.angle_alpha   90.00
_cell.angle_beta   90.00
_cell.angle_gamma   90.00
#
_symmetry.space_group_name_H-M   'P 1'
#
loop_
_entity.id
_entity.type
_entity.pdbx_description
1 polymer ?
#
loop_
_entity_poly.entity_id
_entity_poly.type
_entity_poly.pdbx_seq_one_letter_code
_entity_poly.pdbx_strand_id
1 'polypeptide(L)'
;MISNKTRRRIRNELLPFVGKRVSVRGKIKAFGTTRSPFSKKPTILITNVTVRYLDKKVKVDHLWVAIKRIPENMDIAVGDVVSFEADVVKYKLLPDFKTKDDILHPRYNYGVENPKSFKIIKRTAEPSMTLRDAFLRVL
;
A
#
# COMPACT_ATOMS: atom_id res chain seq x y z
N MET A 1 12.87 -16.83 25.05
CA MET A 1 12.19 -16.82 23.73
C MET A 1 11.63 -15.44 23.46
N ILE A 2 12.32 -14.63 22.66
CA ILE A 2 11.90 -13.26 22.37
C ILE A 2 10.86 -13.31 21.26
N SER A 3 9.62 -12.95 21.61
CA SER A 3 8.54 -12.68 20.68
C SER A 3 8.99 -11.63 19.66
N ASN A 4 9.27 -12.06 18.43
CA ASN A 4 9.48 -11.19 17.27
C ASN A 4 8.15 -10.53 16.88
N LYS A 5 7.66 -9.62 17.73
CA LYS A 5 6.63 -8.65 17.36
C LYS A 5 7.22 -7.80 16.24
N THR A 6 6.72 -8.02 15.02
CA THR A 6 7.05 -7.32 13.78
C THR A 6 7.11 -5.81 14.03
N ARG A 7 8.30 -5.26 14.29
CA ARG A 7 8.49 -3.81 14.30
C ARG A 7 8.04 -3.34 12.92
N ARG A 8 7.05 -2.44 12.85
CA ARG A 8 6.64 -1.81 11.59
C ARG A 8 7.89 -1.17 10.97
N ARG A 9 8.42 -1.77 9.91
CA ARG A 9 9.57 -1.22 9.19
C ARG A 9 9.15 0.12 8.61
N ILE A 10 9.89 1.18 8.96
CA ILE A 10 9.71 2.50 8.37
C ILE A 10 10.30 2.43 6.95
N ARG A 11 9.52 2.85 5.96
CA ARG A 11 9.90 2.79 4.53
C ARG A 11 10.69 4.01 4.11
N ASN A 12 11.86 4.21 4.72
CA ASN A 12 12.71 5.38 4.48
C ASN A 12 13.17 5.47 3.01
N GLU A 13 13.13 4.37 2.26
CA GLU A 13 13.41 4.31 0.83
C GLU A 13 12.48 5.22 0.01
N LEU A 14 11.29 5.55 0.53
CA LEU A 14 10.34 6.44 -0.12
C LEU A 14 10.50 7.92 0.26
N LEU A 15 11.29 8.23 1.29
CA LEU A 15 11.47 9.60 1.78
C LEU A 15 11.87 10.59 0.66
N PRO A 16 12.81 10.28 -0.25
CA PRO A 16 13.22 11.21 -1.30
C PRO A 16 12.12 11.55 -2.32
N PHE A 17 11.02 10.80 -2.32
CA PHE A 17 9.92 10.95 -3.28
C PHE A 17 8.68 11.57 -2.68
N VAL A 18 8.67 11.93 -1.39
CA VAL A 18 7.49 12.53 -0.73
C VAL A 18 7.00 13.76 -1.51
N GLY A 19 5.70 13.82 -1.78
CA GLY A 19 5.06 14.86 -2.57
C GLY A 19 5.24 14.72 -4.08
N LYS A 20 5.90 13.65 -4.55
CA LYS A 20 6.05 13.34 -5.97
C LYS A 20 5.07 12.25 -6.40
N ARG A 21 4.64 12.34 -7.67
CA ARG A 21 3.96 11.25 -8.36
C ARG A 21 4.99 10.28 -8.92
N VAL A 22 4.86 9.01 -8.55
CA VAL A 22 5.81 7.95 -8.91
C VAL A 22 5.11 6.82 -9.64
N SER A 23 5.87 6.09 -10.45
CA SER A 23 5.42 4.82 -11.02
C SER A 23 5.69 3.69 -10.04
N VAL A 24 4.66 2.92 -9.73
CA VAL A 24 4.69 1.79 -8.79
C VAL A 24 4.40 0.51 -9.56
N ARG A 25 5.22 -0.52 -9.36
CA ARG A 25 5.00 -1.87 -9.87
C ARG A 25 5.12 -2.88 -8.73
N GLY A 26 4.20 -3.83 -8.66
CA GLY A 26 4.25 -4.88 -7.62
C GLY A 26 3.25 -6.00 -7.86
N LYS A 27 3.34 -7.05 -7.05
CA LYS A 27 2.41 -8.18 -7.06
C LYS A 27 1.33 -7.98 -6.01
N ILE A 28 0.05 -8.11 -6.39
CA ILE A 28 -1.06 -8.08 -5.46
C ILE A 28 -0.99 -9.32 -4.56
N LYS A 29 -0.91 -9.09 -3.26
CA LYS A 29 -0.87 -10.13 -2.23
C LYS A 29 -2.21 -10.32 -1.54
N ALA A 30 -2.92 -9.23 -1.26
CA ALA A 30 -4.20 -9.29 -0.59
C ALA A 30 -5.01 -8.01 -0.84
N PHE A 31 -6.32 -8.13 -0.64
CA PHE A 31 -7.21 -6.99 -0.43
C PHE A 31 -7.57 -6.88 1.04
N GLY A 32 -7.85 -5.68 1.51
CA GLY A 32 -8.27 -5.43 2.88
C GLY A 32 -8.99 -4.10 3.01
N THR A 33 -9.14 -3.61 4.23
CA THR A 33 -9.79 -2.33 4.53
C THR A 33 -8.94 -1.46 5.43
N THR A 34 -9.10 -0.14 5.31
CA THR A 34 -8.55 0.81 6.27
C THR A 34 -9.15 0.56 7.64
N ARG A 35 -8.31 0.54 8.66
CA ARG A 35 -8.72 0.51 10.07
C ARG A 35 -9.02 1.92 10.60
N SER A 36 -9.72 2.75 9.82
CA SER A 36 -10.12 4.09 10.27
C SER A 36 -11.55 4.01 10.81
N PRO A 37 -11.82 4.51 12.03
CA PRO A 37 -13.17 4.52 12.59
C PRO A 37 -14.14 5.42 11.80
N PHE A 38 -13.61 6.37 11.01
CA PHE A 38 -14.42 7.34 10.27
C PHE A 38 -14.59 7.00 8.78
N SER A 39 -13.79 6.08 8.22
CA SER A 39 -13.99 5.61 6.85
C SER A 39 -13.41 4.22 6.63
N LYS A 40 -14.27 3.28 6.25
CA LYS A 40 -13.84 2.00 5.67
C LYS A 40 -13.54 2.24 4.20
N LYS A 41 -12.27 2.21 3.84
CA LYS A 41 -11.82 2.27 2.45
C LYS A 41 -11.18 0.94 2.08
N PRO A 42 -11.49 0.41 0.89
CA PRO A 42 -10.74 -0.69 0.30
C PRO A 42 -9.24 -0.37 0.21
N THR A 43 -8.42 -1.38 0.46
CA THR A 43 -6.96 -1.28 0.36
C THR A 43 -6.40 -2.48 -0.38
N ILE A 44 -5.33 -2.25 -1.13
CA ILE A 44 -4.56 -3.30 -1.80
C ILE A 44 -3.23 -3.43 -1.08
N LEU A 45 -2.86 -4.65 -0.68
CA LEU A 45 -1.51 -4.98 -0.30
C LEU A 45 -0.75 -5.48 -1.52
N ILE A 46 0.28 -4.74 -1.91
CA ILE A 46 1.23 -5.16 -2.95
C ILE A 46 2.58 -5.54 -2.33
N THR A 47 3.27 -6.48 -2.96
CA THR A 47 4.59 -7.00 -2.54
C THR A 47 5.57 -7.00 -3.71
N ASN A 48 6.86 -7.17 -3.42
CA ASN A 48 7.95 -7.08 -4.41
C ASN A 48 7.89 -5.77 -5.18
N VAL A 49 7.71 -4.68 -4.42
CA VAL A 49 7.36 -3.38 -4.98
C VAL A 49 8.60 -2.70 -5.52
N THR A 50 8.49 -2.20 -6.74
CA THR A 50 9.43 -1.25 -7.33
C THR A 50 8.75 0.10 -7.44
N VAL A 51 9.40 1.14 -6.95
CA VAL A 51 8.97 2.54 -7.13
C VAL A 51 10.00 3.26 -7.98
N ARG A 52 9.54 3.98 -9.00
CA ARG A 52 10.38 4.74 -9.94
C ARG A 52 9.91 6.19 -10.04
N TYR A 53 10.87 7.11 -10.02
CA TYR A 53 10.69 8.53 -10.30
C TYR A 53 11.85 9.02 -11.15
N LEU A 54 11.59 9.41 -12.40
CA LEU A 54 12.63 9.69 -13.40
C LEU A 54 13.62 8.49 -13.47
N ASP A 55 14.92 8.76 -13.37
CA ASP A 55 15.97 7.73 -13.40
C ASP A 55 16.18 7.02 -12.05
N LYS A 56 15.52 7.47 -10.98
CA LYS A 56 15.65 6.88 -9.65
C LYS A 56 14.70 5.71 -9.48
N LYS A 57 15.19 4.62 -8.88
CA LYS A 57 14.43 3.40 -8.60
C LYS A 57 14.75 2.87 -7.20
N VAL A 58 13.72 2.54 -6.43
CA VAL A 58 13.85 1.87 -5.13
C VAL A 58 12.99 0.61 -5.07
N LYS A 59 13.41 -0.34 -4.23
CA LYS A 59 12.64 -1.54 -3.92
C LYS A 59 12.07 -1.44 -2.50
N VAL A 60 10.83 -1.88 -2.34
CA VAL A 60 10.13 -1.92 -1.06
C VAL A 60 9.47 -3.29 -0.93
N ASP A 61 9.58 -3.92 0.24
CA ASP A 61 9.05 -5.29 0.45
C ASP A 61 7.54 -5.36 0.19
N HIS A 62 6.81 -4.36 0.72
CA HIS A 62 5.37 -4.27 0.59
C HIS A 62 4.83 -2.84 0.78
N LEU A 63 3.70 -2.54 0.14
CA LEU A 63 2.94 -1.31 0.33
C LEU A 63 1.45 -1.60 0.47
N TRP A 64 0.80 -0.90 1.39
CA TRP A 64 -0.65 -0.76 1.40
C TRP A 64 -1.03 0.47 0.59
N VAL A 65 -1.97 0.30 -0.33
CA VAL A 65 -2.49 1.33 -1.20
C VAL A 65 -3.96 1.51 -0.88
N ALA A 66 -4.37 2.71 -0.46
CA ALA A 66 -5.78 3.02 -0.29
C ALA A 66 -6.41 3.36 -1.65
N ILE A 67 -7.51 2.69 -2.00
CA ILE A 67 -8.27 2.99 -3.22
C ILE A 67 -9.38 3.96 -2.83
N LYS A 68 -9.27 5.24 -3.23
CA LYS A 68 -10.34 6.22 -3.00
C LYS A 68 -11.49 6.07 -4.00
N ARG A 69 -11.18 5.69 -5.24
CA ARG A 69 -12.15 5.41 -6.31
C ARG A 69 -11.66 4.19 -7.08
N ILE A 70 -12.52 3.19 -7.20
CA ILE A 70 -12.25 2.04 -8.06
C ILE A 70 -12.47 2.51 -9.50
N PRO A 71 -11.51 2.34 -10.42
CA PRO A 71 -11.81 2.45 -11.83
C PRO A 71 -12.89 1.42 -12.20
N GLU A 72 -13.94 1.83 -12.90
CA GLU A 72 -15.11 0.99 -13.20
C GLU A 72 -14.75 -0.35 -13.88
N ASN A 73 -13.64 -0.39 -14.62
CA ASN A 73 -13.14 -1.57 -15.33
C ASN A 73 -11.94 -2.24 -14.64
N MET A 74 -11.74 -1.98 -13.34
CA MET A 74 -10.59 -2.51 -12.60
C MET A 74 -10.84 -3.94 -12.11
N ASP A 75 -10.64 -4.90 -13.01
CA ASP A 75 -10.63 -6.32 -12.67
C ASP A 75 -9.21 -6.77 -12.35
N ILE A 76 -8.76 -6.53 -11.11
CA ILE A 76 -7.48 -7.04 -10.60
C ILE A 76 -7.72 -8.14 -9.58
N ALA A 77 -6.79 -9.07 -9.50
CA ALA A 77 -6.87 -10.19 -8.57
C ALA A 77 -5.60 -10.39 -7.74
N VAL A 78 -5.76 -11.10 -6.61
CA VAL A 78 -4.63 -11.59 -5.82
C VAL A 78 -3.76 -12.47 -6.72
N GLY A 79 -2.47 -12.14 -6.81
CA GLY A 79 -1.52 -12.81 -7.68
C GLY A 79 -1.08 -11.97 -8.89
N ASP A 80 -1.90 -11.02 -9.34
CA ASP A 80 -1.57 -10.18 -10.49
C ASP A 80 -0.35 -9.31 -10.22
N VAL A 81 0.48 -9.11 -11.25
CA VAL A 81 1.50 -8.06 -11.25
C VAL A 81 0.91 -6.83 -11.91
N VAL A 82 0.84 -5.73 -11.16
CA VAL A 82 0.25 -4.48 -11.61
C VAL A 82 1.28 -3.36 -11.66
N SER A 83 0.99 -2.36 -12.49
CA SER A 83 1.68 -1.09 -12.55
C SER A 83 0.66 0.04 -12.45
N PHE A 84 1.00 1.11 -11.74
CA PHE A 84 0.15 2.30 -11.61
C PHE A 84 0.99 3.51 -11.22
N GLU A 85 0.42 4.70 -11.35
CA GLU A 85 0.99 5.93 -10.80
C GLU A 85 0.35 6.24 -9.46
N ALA A 86 1.11 6.77 -8.50
CA ALA A 86 0.57 7.19 -7.22
C ALA A 86 1.40 8.32 -6.61
N ASP A 87 0.80 9.07 -5.69
CA ASP A 87 1.49 10.14 -4.98
C ASP A 87 2.15 9.55 -3.71
N VAL A 88 3.43 9.81 -3.49
CA VAL A 88 4.12 9.36 -2.27
C VAL A 88 3.82 10.30 -1.12
N VAL A 89 3.36 9.74 0.00
CA VAL A 89 2.93 10.50 1.17
C VAL A 89 3.66 10.07 2.42
N LYS A 90 3.90 11.07 3.28
CA LYS A 90 4.35 10.88 4.67
C LYS A 90 3.10 10.87 5.56
N TYR A 91 2.97 9.85 6.40
CA TYR A 91 1.88 9.77 7.37
C TYR A 91 2.41 9.49 8.77
N LYS A 92 1.71 10.07 9.76
CA LYS A 92 2.01 9.83 11.18
C LYS A 92 1.58 8.41 11.52
N LEU A 93 2.50 7.62 12.08
CA LEU A 93 2.13 6.37 12.70
C LEU A 93 1.34 6.72 13.96
N LEU A 94 0.13 6.18 14.09
CA LEU A 94 -0.53 6.20 15.39
C LEU A 94 0.43 5.53 16.38
N PRO A 95 0.77 6.21 17.49
CA PRO A 95 1.56 5.58 18.52
C PRO A 95 0.84 4.31 18.95
N ASP A 96 1.59 3.24 19.20
CA ASP A 96 0.99 2.02 19.76
C ASP A 96 0.48 2.28 21.20
N PHE A 97 0.63 3.52 21.72
CA PHE A 97 0.35 3.98 23.08
C PHE A 97 0.89 3.03 24.15
N LYS A 98 2.03 2.39 23.86
CA LYS A 98 2.64 1.41 24.79
C LYS A 98 3.53 2.10 25.82
N THR A 99 4.06 3.29 25.51
CA THR A 99 4.93 4.06 26.41
C THR A 99 4.62 5.56 26.34
N LYS A 100 4.99 6.32 27.39
CA LYS A 100 4.92 7.79 27.39
C LYS A 100 5.80 8.41 26.29
N ASP A 101 6.93 7.79 25.95
CA ASP A 101 7.83 8.26 24.90
C ASP A 101 7.22 8.18 23.50
N ASP A 102 6.36 7.19 23.22
CA ASP A 102 5.64 7.08 21.95
C ASP A 102 4.69 8.27 21.72
N ILE A 103 4.21 8.91 22.80
CA ILE A 103 3.33 10.08 22.74
C ILE A 103 4.13 11.35 22.43
N LEU A 104 5.32 11.48 23.02
CA LEU A 104 6.18 12.66 22.88
C LEU A 104 6.95 12.70 21.54
N HIS A 105 7.24 11.53 20.95
CA HIS A 105 8.04 11.44 19.72
C HIS A 105 7.23 10.85 18.55
N PRO A 106 6.50 11.68 17.78
CA PRO A 106 5.68 11.18 16.68
C PRO A 106 6.54 10.49 15.62
N ARG A 107 6.29 9.20 15.41
CA ARG A 107 6.94 8.43 14.34
C ARG A 107 6.19 8.61 13.04
N TYR A 108 6.93 8.70 11.94
CA TYR A 108 6.35 8.79 10.60
C TYR A 108 6.69 7.54 9.79
N ASN A 109 5.83 7.22 8.84
CA ASN A 109 6.11 6.24 7.80
C ASN A 109 5.69 6.82 6.45
N TYR A 110 6.08 6.12 5.39
CA TYR A 110 5.91 6.56 4.01
C TYR A 110 5.13 5.50 3.25
N GLY A 111 4.28 5.96 2.35
CA GLY A 111 3.40 5.11 1.55
C GLY A 111 2.98 5.82 0.28
N VAL A 112 1.93 5.30 -0.35
CA VAL A 112 1.40 5.85 -1.59
C VAL A 112 -0.13 5.98 -1.52
N GLU A 113 -0.67 7.01 -2.16
CA GLU A 113 -2.12 7.21 -2.29
C GLU A 113 -2.51 7.69 -3.70
N ASN A 114 -3.82 7.82 -3.91
CA ASN A 114 -4.43 8.29 -5.17
C ASN A 114 -3.93 7.51 -6.39
N PRO A 115 -4.01 6.16 -6.38
CA PRO A 115 -3.47 5.40 -7.48
C PRO A 115 -4.25 5.67 -8.78
N LYS A 116 -3.54 5.82 -9.89
CA LYS A 116 -4.05 6.15 -11.23
C LYS A 116 -3.41 5.27 -12.30
N SER A 117 -4.02 5.23 -13.49
CA SER A 117 -3.44 4.60 -14.68
C SER A 117 -3.05 3.13 -14.44
N PHE A 118 -3.89 2.38 -13.72
CA PHE A 118 -3.65 0.97 -13.42
C PHE A 118 -3.55 0.13 -14.69
N LYS A 119 -2.54 -0.73 -14.72
CA LYS A 119 -2.29 -1.71 -15.78
C LYS A 119 -1.95 -3.05 -15.16
N ILE A 120 -2.56 -4.13 -15.64
CA ILE A 120 -2.11 -5.49 -15.35
C ILE A 120 -0.94 -5.80 -16.29
N ILE A 121 0.23 -6.03 -15.71
CA ILE A 121 1.46 -6.39 -16.44
C ILE A 121 1.53 -7.90 -16.64
N LYS A 122 1.06 -8.66 -15.64
CA LYS A 122 0.94 -10.11 -15.72
C LYS A 122 -0.27 -10.57 -14.92
N ARG A 123 -1.14 -11.32 -15.56
CA ARG A 123 -2.31 -11.94 -14.94
C ARG A 123 -1.91 -13.21 -14.21
N THR A 124 -2.50 -13.46 -13.05
CA THR A 124 -2.44 -14.75 -12.37
C THR A 124 -3.38 -15.75 -13.06
N ALA A 125 -2.96 -17.01 -13.20
CA ALA A 125 -3.81 -18.03 -13.82
C ALA A 125 -4.97 -18.45 -12.89
N GLU A 126 -4.69 -18.53 -11.59
CA GLU A 126 -5.66 -18.98 -10.58
C GLU A 126 -5.78 -17.91 -9.48
N PRO A 127 -6.69 -16.94 -9.64
CA PRO A 127 -6.90 -15.91 -8.64
C PRO A 127 -7.65 -16.47 -7.44
N SER A 128 -7.11 -16.29 -6.24
CA SER A 128 -7.81 -16.69 -5.01
C SER A 128 -8.89 -15.69 -4.56
N MET A 129 -8.84 -14.46 -5.06
CA MET A 129 -9.78 -13.38 -4.76
C MET A 129 -9.62 -12.25 -5.78
N THR A 130 -10.72 -11.69 -6.27
CA THR A 130 -10.74 -10.45 -7.07
C THR A 130 -10.97 -9.22 -6.20
N LEU A 131 -10.70 -8.03 -6.77
CA LEU A 131 -11.04 -6.78 -6.11
C LEU A 131 -12.54 -6.70 -5.83
N ARG A 132 -13.37 -7.14 -6.78
CA ARG A 132 -14.84 -7.15 -6.64
C ARG A 132 -15.29 -8.02 -5.47
N ASP A 133 -14.73 -9.23 -5.32
CA ASP A 133 -15.02 -10.12 -4.18
C ASP A 133 -14.66 -9.47 -2.85
N ALA A 134 -13.53 -8.77 -2.81
CA ALA A 134 -13.10 -8.07 -1.62
C ALA A 134 -14.04 -6.92 -1.25
N PHE A 135 -14.62 -6.22 -2.22
CA PHE A 135 -15.60 -5.16 -1.97
C PHE A 135 -16.91 -5.68 -1.38
N LEU A 136 -17.43 -6.78 -1.92
CA LEU A 136 -18.67 -7.39 -1.43
C LEU A 136 -18.57 -7.85 0.03
N ARG A 137 -17.36 -8.06 0.56
CA ARG A 137 -17.14 -8.42 1.97
C ARG A 137 -17.08 -7.22 2.93
N VAL A 138 -17.04 -6.00 2.39
CA VAL A 138 -16.82 -4.76 3.16
C VAL A 138 -18.08 -3.92 3.28
N LEU A 139 -19.00 -4.07 2.32
CA LEU A 139 -20.39 -3.63 2.38
C LEU A 139 -21.18 -4.55 3.33
#